data_AF-A0A522NAS2-F1
#
_entry.id   AF-A0A522NAS2-F1
#
_cell.length_a   1.000
_cell.length_b   1.000
_cell.length_c   1.000
_cell.angle_alpha   90.00
_cell.angle_beta   90.00
_cell.angle_gamma   90.00
#
_symmetry.space_group_name_H-M   'P 1'
#
loop_
_entity.id
_entity.type
_entity.pdbx_description
1 polymer ?
#
loop_
_entity_poly.entity_id
_entity_poly.type
_entity_poly.pdbx_seq_one_letter_code
_entity_poly.pdbx_strand_id
1 'polypeptide(L)'
;MLADRYELTGDFDSVQAWFEEHGLTDGLPIVPPTEERVTAMLAAIGAPGERSLGTMLPAANDATLEKLAANAVMAGCRPLHFAVVVAAVRALLEPAFNLYGVQATTHPVAPLVVVHGPIAREIGMNGGAGVFGPGYLANSAIGRAIRLILMNVGGAYPGERDRATQGSPAKYAYAITENVAESPWPEFHASRGFDANENAVTVFGGEATHNINDHESNSPTRLLEIVADVMRGLGHNTWYLTQSGRNDCAVVFSPEHAALIAADGWTRADVQRYLFQHAVRPVRDLRKGGMWGMRDWPAWMNAQADDDEATFPCVRDADSIVILVAGGAGKHSSVIPGFGASHFVTVGIEPQNA
;
A
#
# COMPACT_ATOMS: atom_id res chain seq x y z
N MET A 1 9.21 8.80 -24.54
CA MET A 1 8.03 9.10 -25.37
C MET A 1 6.91 9.57 -24.45
N LEU A 2 6.25 10.68 -24.81
CA LEU A 2 5.12 11.26 -24.08
C LEU A 2 3.84 10.42 -24.28
N ALA A 3 2.70 10.89 -23.77
CA ALA A 3 1.42 10.22 -23.99
C ALA A 3 0.95 10.39 -25.44
N ASP A 4 0.33 9.35 -25.98
CA ASP A 4 -0.33 9.42 -27.30
C ASP A 4 -1.55 10.33 -27.23
N ARG A 5 -1.78 11.09 -28.30
CA ARG A 5 -2.90 12.04 -28.41
C ARG A 5 -3.92 11.54 -29.42
N TYR A 6 -5.19 11.57 -29.04
CA TYR A 6 -6.31 11.16 -29.86
C TYR A 6 -7.35 12.27 -29.89
N GLU A 7 -7.86 12.60 -31.06
CA GLU A 7 -9.00 13.50 -31.22
C GLU A 7 -10.28 12.67 -31.26
N LEU A 8 -11.09 12.77 -30.20
CA LEU A 8 -12.36 12.07 -30.08
C LEU A 8 -13.49 13.09 -30.19
N THR A 9 -14.54 12.74 -30.94
CA THR A 9 -15.75 13.54 -31.06
C THR A 9 -16.93 12.76 -30.47
N GLY A 10 -17.87 13.46 -29.85
CA GLY A 10 -19.04 12.83 -29.22
C GLY A 10 -19.30 13.35 -27.81
N ASP A 11 -20.26 12.72 -27.15
CA ASP A 11 -20.59 12.96 -25.76
C ASP A 11 -19.74 12.11 -24.80
N PHE A 12 -20.03 12.21 -23.50
CA PHE A 12 -19.31 11.45 -22.48
C PHE A 12 -19.36 9.93 -22.74
N ASP A 13 -20.52 9.39 -23.11
CA ASP A 13 -20.72 7.96 -23.31
C ASP A 13 -19.90 7.45 -24.50
N SER A 14 -19.84 8.23 -25.59
CA SER A 14 -19.02 7.92 -26.77
C SER A 14 -17.52 7.90 -26.45
N VAL A 15 -17.05 8.88 -25.66
CA VAL A 15 -15.65 8.92 -25.21
C VAL A 15 -15.36 7.76 -24.26
N GLN A 16 -16.25 7.48 -23.31
CA GLN A 16 -16.10 6.39 -22.35
C GLN A 16 -16.01 5.03 -23.07
N ALA A 17 -16.90 4.76 -24.03
CA ALA A 17 -16.87 3.54 -24.82
C ALA A 17 -15.53 3.36 -25.56
N TRP A 18 -14.97 4.44 -26.13
CA TRP A 18 -13.66 4.37 -26.77
C TRP A 18 -12.56 3.93 -25.79
N PHE A 19 -12.51 4.49 -24.58
CA PHE A 19 -11.51 4.10 -23.57
C PHE A 19 -11.70 2.64 -23.11
N GLU A 20 -12.93 2.16 -23.00
CA GLU A 20 -13.24 0.77 -22.66
C GLU A 20 -12.81 -0.21 -23.76
N GLU A 21 -13.13 0.09 -25.02
CA GLU A 21 -12.76 -0.73 -26.19
C GLU A 21 -11.24 -0.83 -26.37
N HIS A 22 -10.49 0.20 -25.95
CA HIS A 22 -9.03 0.20 -25.99
C HIS A 22 -8.39 -0.33 -24.69
N GLY A 23 -9.20 -0.79 -23.73
CA GLY A 23 -8.73 -1.38 -22.47
C GLY A 23 -8.01 -0.40 -21.56
N LEU A 24 -8.23 0.91 -21.72
CA LEU A 24 -7.52 1.97 -20.97
C LEU A 24 -8.21 2.31 -19.64
N THR A 25 -9.26 1.59 -19.26
CA THR A 25 -9.99 1.76 -18.00
C THR A 25 -9.81 0.54 -17.10
N ASP A 26 -10.11 0.73 -15.82
CA ASP A 26 -10.21 -0.31 -14.80
C ASP A 26 -11.62 -0.93 -14.74
N GLY A 27 -12.43 -0.77 -15.80
CA GLY A 27 -13.83 -1.18 -15.82
C GLY A 27 -14.79 -0.18 -15.18
N LEU A 28 -14.29 0.99 -14.73
CA LEU A 28 -15.10 2.09 -14.21
C LEU A 28 -15.03 3.32 -15.15
N PRO A 29 -16.03 4.22 -15.12
CA PRO A 29 -15.99 5.46 -15.87
C PRO A 29 -14.78 6.32 -15.54
N ILE A 30 -14.20 6.99 -16.54
CA ILE A 30 -13.05 7.88 -16.38
C ILE A 30 -13.44 9.35 -16.56
N VAL A 31 -12.63 10.26 -16.02
CA VAL A 31 -12.67 11.66 -16.47
C VAL A 31 -11.72 11.79 -17.68
N PRO A 32 -12.20 12.27 -18.85
CA PRO A 32 -11.35 12.34 -20.03
C PRO A 32 -10.09 13.20 -19.79
N PRO A 33 -8.88 12.66 -20.01
CA PRO A 33 -7.61 13.34 -19.77
C PRO A 33 -7.26 14.33 -20.89
N THR A 34 -8.11 15.34 -21.08
CA THR A 34 -7.91 16.43 -22.04
C THR A 34 -6.60 17.18 -21.75
N GLU A 35 -5.96 17.76 -22.77
CA GLU A 35 -4.72 18.54 -22.61
C GLU A 35 -4.81 19.62 -21.52
N GLU A 36 -5.95 20.32 -21.42
CA GLU A 36 -6.19 21.33 -20.39
C GLU A 36 -6.07 20.76 -18.96
N ARG A 37 -6.74 19.63 -18.69
CA ARG A 37 -6.70 18.96 -17.39
C ARG A 37 -5.32 18.39 -17.07
N VAL A 38 -4.64 17.82 -18.05
CA VAL A 38 -3.26 17.32 -17.89
C VAL A 38 -2.31 18.48 -17.59
N THR A 39 -2.45 19.59 -18.30
CA THR A 39 -1.66 20.81 -18.06
C THR A 39 -1.90 21.37 -16.66
N ALA A 40 -3.15 21.38 -16.18
CA ALA A 40 -3.47 21.82 -14.82
C ALA A 40 -2.81 20.95 -13.73
N MET A 41 -2.72 19.63 -13.95
CA MET A 41 -1.98 18.73 -13.04
C MET A 41 -0.49 19.07 -13.01
N LEU A 42 0.14 19.22 -14.17
CA LEU A 42 1.57 19.52 -14.28
C LEU A 42 1.91 20.89 -13.66
N ALA A 43 1.04 21.88 -13.85
CA ALA A 43 1.20 23.21 -13.28
C ALA A 43 1.27 23.20 -11.74
N ALA A 44 0.47 22.35 -11.07
CA ALA A 44 0.44 22.25 -9.61
C ALA A 44 1.78 21.81 -9.00
N ILE A 45 2.61 21.08 -9.75
CA ILE A 45 3.93 20.63 -9.29
C ILE A 45 5.09 21.35 -9.97
N GLY A 46 4.82 22.28 -10.88
CA GLY A 46 5.84 23.12 -11.50
C GLY A 46 6.86 22.39 -12.37
N ALA A 47 6.55 21.20 -12.88
CA ALA A 47 7.51 20.34 -13.57
C ALA A 47 7.09 20.05 -15.03
N PRO A 48 8.05 19.91 -15.96
CA PRO A 48 7.76 19.59 -17.35
C PRO A 48 7.20 18.16 -17.49
N GLY A 49 6.25 17.96 -18.41
CA GLY A 49 5.58 16.68 -18.63
C GLY A 49 6.53 15.55 -19.06
N GLU A 50 7.66 15.90 -19.67
CA GLU A 50 8.73 15.01 -20.12
C GLU A 50 9.58 14.45 -18.98
N ARG A 51 9.55 15.05 -17.78
CA ARG A 51 10.32 14.55 -16.64
C ARG A 51 9.90 13.12 -16.35
N SER A 52 10.84 12.19 -16.46
CA SER A 52 10.64 10.79 -16.11
C SER A 52 10.98 10.54 -14.65
N LEU A 53 10.20 9.66 -14.01
CA LEU A 53 10.51 9.10 -12.70
C LEU A 53 11.25 7.76 -12.77
N GLY A 54 11.38 7.18 -13.97
CA GLY A 54 12.02 5.90 -14.21
C GLY A 54 11.17 4.96 -15.07
N THR A 55 11.68 3.74 -15.24
CA THR A 55 11.03 2.70 -16.05
C THR A 55 10.03 1.90 -15.23
N MET A 56 8.77 1.90 -15.65
CA MET A 56 7.72 1.11 -15.03
C MET A 56 7.64 -0.29 -15.66
N LEU A 57 8.05 -1.27 -14.87
CA LEU A 57 7.87 -2.69 -15.19
C LEU A 57 6.41 -3.10 -14.98
N PRO A 58 5.92 -4.22 -15.54
CA PRO A 58 6.61 -5.14 -16.45
C PRO A 58 6.69 -4.70 -17.92
N ALA A 59 5.89 -3.73 -18.38
CA ALA A 59 5.94 -3.28 -19.79
C ALA A 59 7.23 -2.53 -20.16
N ALA A 60 8.01 -2.09 -19.16
CA ALA A 60 9.23 -1.32 -19.32
C ALA A 60 8.99 0.03 -20.03
N ASN A 61 7.83 0.64 -19.79
CA ASN A 61 7.51 1.96 -20.29
C ASN A 61 8.09 3.05 -19.39
N ASP A 62 8.41 4.18 -20.00
CA ASP A 62 8.88 5.36 -19.29
C ASP A 62 7.74 6.07 -18.54
N ALA A 63 7.89 6.25 -17.23
CA ALA A 63 6.91 6.87 -16.32
C ALA A 63 7.07 8.40 -16.30
N THR A 64 6.72 9.05 -17.40
CA THR A 64 6.76 10.51 -17.53
C THR A 64 5.62 11.19 -16.78
N LEU A 65 5.85 12.38 -16.26
CA LEU A 65 4.82 13.14 -15.53
C LEU A 65 3.55 13.38 -16.35
N GLU A 66 3.64 13.58 -17.68
CA GLU A 66 2.47 13.70 -18.56
C GLU A 66 1.58 12.44 -18.50
N LYS A 67 2.18 11.24 -18.55
CA LYS A 67 1.43 9.98 -18.47
C LYS A 67 0.81 9.78 -17.09
N LEU A 68 1.53 10.14 -16.03
CA LEU A 68 1.00 10.06 -14.68
C LEU A 68 -0.16 11.04 -14.48
N ALA A 69 -0.05 12.25 -15.00
CA ALA A 69 -1.09 13.27 -14.97
C ALA A 69 -2.34 12.81 -15.72
N ALA A 70 -2.20 12.25 -16.91
CA ALA A 70 -3.33 11.70 -17.68
C ALA A 70 -4.09 10.63 -16.88
N ASN A 71 -3.38 9.66 -16.29
CA ASN A 71 -4.01 8.62 -15.47
C ASN A 71 -4.60 9.15 -14.16
N ALA A 72 -3.97 10.16 -13.54
CA ALA A 72 -4.53 10.83 -12.37
C ALA A 72 -5.83 11.57 -12.71
N VAL A 73 -5.89 12.26 -13.86
CA VAL A 73 -7.14 12.85 -14.35
C VAL A 73 -8.20 11.77 -14.55
N MET A 74 -7.87 10.68 -15.26
CA MET A 74 -8.80 9.56 -15.50
C MET A 74 -9.40 9.00 -14.21
N ALA A 75 -8.61 8.92 -13.14
CA ALA A 75 -9.05 8.47 -11.82
C ALA A 75 -9.95 9.47 -11.07
N GLY A 76 -10.06 10.72 -11.54
CA GLY A 76 -10.79 11.79 -10.88
C GLY A 76 -9.95 12.58 -9.86
N CYS A 77 -8.62 12.52 -9.93
CA CYS A 77 -7.78 13.36 -9.09
C CYS A 77 -8.02 14.85 -9.38
N ARG A 78 -7.79 15.67 -8.36
CA ARG A 78 -7.64 17.12 -8.50
C ARG A 78 -6.15 17.47 -8.60
N PRO A 79 -5.77 18.65 -9.13
CA PRO A 79 -4.38 19.08 -9.21
C PRO A 79 -3.61 18.95 -7.88
N LEU A 80 -4.23 19.31 -6.75
CA LEU A 80 -3.62 19.20 -5.42
C LEU A 80 -3.27 17.76 -5.01
N HIS A 81 -3.90 16.73 -5.60
CA HIS A 81 -3.58 15.33 -5.32
C HIS A 81 -2.31 14.87 -6.07
N PHE A 82 -1.90 15.59 -7.12
CA PHE A 82 -0.93 15.06 -8.08
C PHE A 82 0.46 14.88 -7.49
N ALA A 83 0.90 15.76 -6.59
CA ALA A 83 2.18 15.59 -5.88
C ALA A 83 2.25 14.28 -5.08
N VAL A 84 1.12 13.86 -4.48
CA VAL A 84 1.01 12.58 -3.77
C VAL A 84 1.15 11.42 -4.73
N VAL A 85 0.48 11.48 -5.89
CA VAL A 85 0.57 10.44 -6.95
C VAL A 85 2.01 10.32 -7.45
N VAL A 86 2.69 11.44 -7.71
CA VAL A 86 4.10 11.47 -8.13
C VAL A 86 5.01 10.85 -7.08
N ALA A 87 4.85 11.21 -5.80
CA ALA A 87 5.63 10.64 -4.71
C ALA A 87 5.37 9.14 -4.53
N ALA A 88 4.12 8.70 -4.62
CA ALA A 88 3.77 7.29 -4.58
C ALA A 88 4.43 6.51 -5.73
N VAL A 89 4.40 7.03 -6.97
CA VAL A 89 5.09 6.39 -8.11
C VAL A 89 6.60 6.34 -7.91
N ARG A 90 7.23 7.39 -7.37
CA ARG A 90 8.66 7.35 -7.01
C ARG A 90 8.94 6.20 -6.04
N ALA A 91 8.13 6.06 -5.00
CA ALA A 91 8.28 4.99 -4.01
C ALA A 91 8.05 3.59 -4.63
N LEU A 92 7.09 3.44 -5.56
CA LEU A 92 6.87 2.19 -6.29
C LEU A 92 8.06 1.79 -7.16
N LEU A 93 8.80 2.76 -7.71
CA LEU A 93 9.96 2.52 -8.57
C LEU A 93 11.24 2.21 -7.80
N GLU A 94 11.25 2.37 -6.47
CA GLU A 94 12.40 2.00 -5.66
C GLU A 94 12.64 0.47 -5.72
N PRO A 95 13.89 0.00 -5.90
CA PRO A 95 14.20 -1.43 -6.03
C PRO A 95 13.69 -2.27 -4.85
N ALA A 96 13.66 -1.69 -3.65
CA ALA A 96 13.16 -2.33 -2.44
C ALA A 96 11.68 -2.72 -2.54
N PHE A 97 10.85 -1.97 -3.28
CA PHE A 97 9.43 -2.30 -3.45
C PHE A 97 9.20 -3.51 -4.37
N ASN A 98 10.16 -3.82 -5.26
CA ASN A 98 10.05 -4.92 -6.22
C ASN A 98 8.76 -4.86 -7.06
N LEU A 99 8.56 -3.75 -7.77
CA LEU A 99 7.34 -3.49 -8.55
C LEU A 99 7.04 -4.57 -9.62
N TYR A 100 8.08 -5.18 -10.21
CA TYR A 100 7.89 -6.28 -11.15
C TYR A 100 7.23 -7.48 -10.46
N GLY A 101 7.76 -7.91 -9.31
CA GLY A 101 7.21 -9.01 -8.54
C GLY A 101 5.77 -8.72 -8.08
N VAL A 102 5.52 -7.52 -7.57
CA VAL A 102 4.19 -7.09 -7.11
C VAL A 102 3.15 -7.11 -8.24
N GLN A 103 3.51 -6.78 -9.48
CA GLN A 103 2.55 -6.79 -10.59
C GLN A 103 2.42 -8.15 -11.28
N ALA A 104 3.52 -8.90 -11.41
CA ALA A 104 3.54 -10.17 -12.16
C ALA A 104 3.18 -11.40 -11.32
N THR A 105 2.92 -11.23 -10.02
CA THR A 105 2.58 -12.32 -9.11
C THR A 105 1.15 -12.84 -9.28
N THR A 106 0.94 -14.10 -8.92
CA THR A 106 -0.38 -14.71 -8.75
C THR A 106 -1.09 -14.32 -7.45
N HIS A 107 -0.37 -13.67 -6.53
CA HIS A 107 -0.89 -13.17 -5.26
C HIS A 107 -1.86 -11.98 -5.45
N PRO A 108 -2.91 -11.83 -4.62
CA PRO A 108 -3.89 -10.75 -4.72
C PRO A 108 -3.38 -9.39 -4.18
N VAL A 109 -2.09 -9.09 -4.35
CA VAL A 109 -1.45 -7.89 -3.81
C VAL A 109 -1.89 -6.61 -4.53
N ALA A 110 -2.03 -5.52 -3.78
CA ALA A 110 -2.16 -4.17 -4.28
C ALA A 110 -1.21 -3.23 -3.51
N PRO A 111 -0.68 -2.16 -4.14
CA PRO A 111 0.04 -1.14 -3.40
C PRO A 111 -0.93 -0.33 -2.53
N LEU A 112 -0.81 -0.47 -1.21
CA LEU A 112 -1.38 0.45 -0.24
C LEU A 112 -0.54 1.72 -0.22
N VAL A 113 -1.17 2.86 -0.49
CA VAL A 113 -0.58 4.20 -0.37
C VAL A 113 -1.00 4.81 0.97
N VAL A 114 -0.05 5.12 1.83
CA VAL A 114 -0.28 5.83 3.10
C VAL A 114 0.32 7.22 2.98
N VAL A 115 -0.52 8.26 3.09
CA VAL A 115 -0.13 9.65 2.98
C VAL A 115 0.01 10.25 4.36
N HIS A 116 1.15 10.88 4.62
CA HIS A 116 1.54 11.41 5.92
C HIS A 116 1.76 12.93 5.86
N GLY A 117 1.55 13.57 7.01
CA GLY A 117 1.83 14.98 7.20
C GLY A 117 0.69 15.92 6.80
N PRO A 118 0.90 17.25 6.90
CA PRO A 118 -0.13 18.26 6.71
C PRO A 118 -0.94 18.15 5.41
N ILE A 119 -0.30 17.72 4.32
CA ILE A 119 -0.93 17.59 2.99
C ILE A 119 -2.17 16.70 3.01
N ALA A 120 -2.21 15.64 3.83
CA ALA A 120 -3.34 14.74 3.90
C ALA A 120 -4.62 15.49 4.31
N ARG A 121 -4.50 16.43 5.26
CA ARG A 121 -5.62 17.29 5.68
C ARG A 121 -5.93 18.35 4.64
N GLU A 122 -4.91 18.97 4.04
CA GLU A 122 -5.06 20.02 3.02
C GLU A 122 -5.85 19.54 1.80
N ILE A 123 -5.62 18.30 1.37
CA ILE A 123 -6.32 17.71 0.22
C ILE A 123 -7.61 16.96 0.61
N GLY A 124 -7.97 16.96 1.90
CA GLY A 124 -9.20 16.36 2.41
C GLY A 124 -9.22 14.83 2.39
N MET A 125 -8.07 14.18 2.66
CA MET A 125 -8.04 12.74 2.90
C MET A 125 -8.69 12.38 4.24
N ASN A 126 -9.28 11.19 4.28
CA ASN A 126 -9.84 10.59 5.47
C ASN A 126 -8.88 9.55 6.06
N GLY A 127 -8.58 9.70 7.35
CA GLY A 127 -7.99 8.65 8.18
C GLY A 127 -8.96 8.07 9.21
N GLY A 128 -10.17 8.59 9.31
CA GLY A 128 -11.18 8.24 10.33
C GLY A 128 -12.13 7.12 9.90
N ALA A 129 -13.39 7.22 10.31
CA ALA A 129 -14.41 6.18 10.06
C ALA A 129 -14.45 5.72 8.59
N GLY A 130 -14.48 4.39 8.39
CA GLY A 130 -14.53 3.79 7.06
C GLY A 130 -13.27 4.03 6.20
N VAL A 131 -12.08 4.16 6.80
CA VAL A 131 -10.84 4.55 6.10
C VAL A 131 -10.50 3.73 4.83
N PHE A 132 -10.82 2.44 4.80
CA PHE A 132 -10.63 1.56 3.64
C PHE A 132 -11.85 1.49 2.70
N GLY A 133 -12.90 2.25 3.01
CA GLY A 133 -14.17 2.27 2.31
C GLY A 133 -14.35 3.48 1.40
N PRO A 134 -15.52 3.59 0.76
CA PRO A 134 -15.85 4.70 -0.12
C PRO A 134 -16.21 5.98 0.66
N GLY A 135 -16.38 7.09 -0.06
CA GLY A 135 -16.96 8.33 0.46
C GLY A 135 -16.00 9.52 0.51
N TYR A 136 -14.71 9.30 0.27
CA TYR A 136 -13.68 10.35 0.30
C TYR A 136 -12.93 10.40 -1.01
N LEU A 137 -13.13 11.50 -1.75
CA LEU A 137 -12.58 11.69 -3.10
C LEU A 137 -11.07 11.51 -3.14
N ALA A 138 -10.32 12.12 -2.23
CA ALA A 138 -8.85 12.07 -2.24
C ALA A 138 -8.34 10.62 -2.10
N ASN A 139 -8.83 9.87 -1.10
CA ASN A 139 -8.50 8.45 -0.91
C ASN A 139 -8.82 7.62 -2.16
N SER A 140 -10.06 7.72 -2.68
CA SER A 140 -10.49 6.92 -3.83
C SER A 140 -9.72 7.28 -5.10
N ALA A 141 -9.58 8.58 -5.41
CA ALA A 141 -8.93 9.04 -6.62
C ALA A 141 -7.43 8.75 -6.63
N ILE A 142 -6.71 8.96 -5.50
CA ILE A 142 -5.27 8.65 -5.41
C ILE A 142 -5.03 7.15 -5.57
N GLY A 143 -5.78 6.31 -4.84
CA GLY A 143 -5.67 4.86 -4.95
C GLY A 143 -5.95 4.36 -6.37
N ARG A 144 -7.02 4.88 -6.99
CA ARG A 144 -7.39 4.54 -8.37
C ARG A 144 -6.39 5.05 -9.40
N ALA A 145 -5.83 6.24 -9.19
CA ALA A 145 -4.77 6.79 -10.06
C ALA A 145 -3.57 5.86 -10.10
N ILE A 146 -3.12 5.35 -8.95
CA ILE A 146 -2.05 4.35 -8.90
C ILE A 146 -2.44 3.10 -9.69
N ARG A 147 -3.66 2.60 -9.56
CA ARG A 147 -4.08 1.43 -10.34
C ARG A 147 -4.03 1.68 -11.85
N LEU A 148 -4.61 2.80 -12.31
CA LEU A 148 -4.60 3.15 -13.73
C LEU A 148 -3.19 3.36 -14.26
N ILE A 149 -2.29 3.97 -13.48
CA ILE A 149 -0.87 4.10 -13.83
C ILE A 149 -0.22 2.72 -14.01
N LEU A 150 -0.42 1.79 -13.08
CA LEU A 150 0.12 0.43 -13.18
C LEU A 150 -0.42 -0.33 -14.40
N MET A 151 -1.69 -0.11 -14.77
CA MET A 151 -2.29 -0.68 -15.98
C MET A 151 -1.77 -0.02 -17.25
N ASN A 152 -1.97 1.28 -17.40
CA ASN A 152 -1.75 2.00 -18.66
C ASN A 152 -0.26 2.29 -18.93
N VAL A 153 0.54 2.51 -17.88
CA VAL A 153 1.99 2.71 -18.00
C VAL A 153 2.73 1.41 -17.72
N GLY A 154 2.48 0.76 -16.58
CA GLY A 154 3.14 -0.49 -16.21
C GLY A 154 2.73 -1.69 -17.06
N GLY A 155 1.58 -1.61 -17.74
CA GLY A 155 1.06 -2.68 -18.58
C GLY A 155 0.48 -3.86 -17.80
N ALA A 156 0.16 -3.69 -16.51
CA ALA A 156 -0.36 -4.73 -15.62
C ALA A 156 -1.88 -4.93 -15.78
N TYR A 157 -2.30 -5.29 -16.99
CA TYR A 157 -3.69 -5.67 -17.27
C TYR A 157 -3.99 -7.08 -16.72
N PRO A 158 -5.14 -7.29 -16.05
CA PRO A 158 -5.56 -8.60 -15.55
C PRO A 158 -5.55 -9.69 -16.61
N GLY A 159 -4.94 -10.85 -16.30
CA GLY A 159 -4.86 -12.00 -17.22
C GLY A 159 -3.73 -11.92 -18.24
N GLU A 160 -3.19 -10.72 -18.49
CA GLU A 160 -2.00 -10.51 -19.30
C GLU A 160 -0.75 -10.51 -18.40
N ARG A 161 -0.29 -9.31 -17.99
CA ARG A 161 0.89 -9.15 -17.15
C ARG A 161 0.56 -9.09 -15.66
N ASP A 162 -0.67 -8.69 -15.28
CA ASP A 162 -1.16 -8.92 -13.92
C ASP A 162 -1.65 -10.37 -13.82
N ARG A 163 -0.90 -11.17 -13.06
CA ARG A 163 -1.11 -12.64 -13.00
C ARG A 163 -1.93 -13.06 -11.80
N ALA A 164 -2.50 -12.14 -11.03
CA ALA A 164 -3.26 -12.47 -9.83
C ALA A 164 -4.34 -13.53 -10.14
N THR A 165 -4.41 -14.58 -9.32
CA THR A 165 -5.34 -15.70 -9.56
C THR A 165 -6.79 -15.29 -9.33
N GLN A 166 -7.03 -14.46 -8.31
CA GLN A 166 -8.37 -13.95 -7.95
C GLN A 166 -8.44 -12.42 -7.95
N GLY A 167 -7.31 -11.73 -7.77
CA GLY A 167 -7.29 -10.29 -7.55
C GLY A 167 -7.80 -9.90 -6.14
N SER A 168 -8.12 -8.63 -5.93
CA SER A 168 -8.61 -8.09 -4.66
C SER A 168 -9.39 -6.80 -4.89
N PRO A 169 -10.44 -6.49 -4.10
CA PRO A 169 -11.07 -5.17 -4.10
C PRO A 169 -10.07 -4.01 -3.87
N ALA A 170 -8.98 -4.27 -3.13
CA ALA A 170 -7.89 -3.30 -2.92
C ALA A 170 -7.19 -2.89 -4.23
N LYS A 171 -7.34 -3.66 -5.33
CA LYS A 171 -6.79 -3.26 -6.63
C LYS A 171 -7.54 -2.09 -7.27
N TYR A 172 -8.75 -1.72 -6.85
CA TYR A 172 -9.46 -0.57 -7.43
C TYR A 172 -9.04 0.76 -6.83
N ALA A 173 -8.95 0.84 -5.50
CA ALA A 173 -8.47 2.02 -4.79
C ALA A 173 -7.94 1.62 -3.41
N TYR A 174 -6.69 1.97 -3.11
CA TYR A 174 -6.06 1.61 -1.84
C TYR A 174 -5.13 2.72 -1.35
N ALA A 175 -5.72 3.83 -0.93
CA ALA A 175 -4.98 4.95 -0.35
C ALA A 175 -5.65 5.46 0.92
N ILE A 176 -4.85 5.69 1.96
CA ILE A 176 -5.30 6.12 3.29
C ILE A 176 -4.37 7.19 3.87
N THR A 177 -4.80 7.80 4.96
CA THR A 177 -3.94 8.54 5.90
C THR A 177 -4.25 8.07 7.32
N GLU A 178 -3.39 8.35 8.29
CA GLU A 178 -3.64 8.00 9.69
C GLU A 178 -4.70 8.91 10.33
N ASN A 179 -5.39 8.42 11.37
CA ASN A 179 -6.27 9.24 12.20
C ASN A 179 -5.44 10.02 13.23
N VAL A 180 -4.67 11.01 12.75
CA VAL A 180 -3.71 11.79 13.58
C VAL A 180 -4.36 12.37 14.85
N ALA A 181 -5.64 12.73 14.81
CA ALA A 181 -6.34 13.32 15.93
C ALA A 181 -6.60 12.33 17.09
N GLU A 182 -6.71 11.04 16.78
CA GLU A 182 -6.97 9.97 17.75
C GLU A 182 -5.82 8.95 17.84
N SER A 183 -4.66 9.30 17.27
CA SER A 183 -3.44 8.50 17.33
C SER A 183 -2.67 8.80 18.62
N PRO A 184 -2.32 7.80 19.44
CA PRO A 184 -1.47 8.00 20.61
C PRO A 184 0.02 8.10 20.28
N TRP A 185 0.42 7.75 19.05
CA TRP A 185 1.81 7.81 18.58
C TRP A 185 1.94 8.84 17.45
N PRO A 186 3.14 9.42 17.24
CA PRO A 186 3.42 10.20 16.03
C PRO A 186 3.12 9.40 14.77
N GLU A 187 2.76 10.05 13.67
CA GLU A 187 2.57 9.40 12.36
C GLU A 187 3.75 8.49 11.97
N PHE A 188 3.47 7.50 11.13
CA PHE A 188 4.42 6.45 10.79
C PHE A 188 5.65 7.00 10.08
N HIS A 189 5.54 8.08 9.28
CA HIS A 189 6.71 8.69 8.64
C HIS A 189 7.73 9.23 9.64
N ALA A 190 7.32 9.59 10.87
CA ALA A 190 8.25 9.97 11.93
C ALA A 190 9.20 8.82 12.31
N SER A 191 8.72 7.57 12.28
CA SER A 191 9.57 6.38 12.47
C SER A 191 10.54 6.15 11.31
N ARG A 192 10.37 6.88 10.21
CA ARG A 192 11.19 6.82 8.99
C ARG A 192 12.12 8.02 8.85
N GLY A 193 12.22 8.86 9.88
CA GLY A 193 13.15 9.98 9.93
C GLY A 193 12.62 11.29 9.35
N PHE A 194 11.30 11.40 9.13
CA PHE A 194 10.66 12.64 8.73
C PHE A 194 10.12 13.41 9.94
N ASP A 195 10.14 14.73 9.87
CA ASP A 195 9.51 15.58 10.88
C ASP A 195 7.98 15.62 10.73
N ALA A 196 7.26 15.94 11.81
CA ALA A 196 5.79 15.99 11.82
C ALA A 196 5.17 16.99 10.82
N ASN A 197 5.94 17.99 10.37
CA ASN A 197 5.51 18.97 9.38
C ASN A 197 5.95 18.62 7.95
N GLU A 198 6.73 17.55 7.77
CA GLU A 198 7.11 17.07 6.46
C GLU A 198 6.03 16.16 5.89
N ASN A 199 5.81 16.29 4.58
CA ASN A 199 4.87 15.46 3.84
C ASN A 199 5.60 14.25 3.27
N ALA A 200 5.03 13.06 3.44
CA ALA A 200 5.61 11.82 2.95
C ALA A 200 4.54 10.85 2.43
N VAL A 201 4.95 9.90 1.61
CA VAL A 201 4.14 8.73 1.24
C VAL A 201 4.89 7.47 1.61
N THR A 202 4.22 6.54 2.26
CA THR A 202 4.64 5.14 2.35
C THR A 202 3.84 4.30 1.36
N VAL A 203 4.50 3.48 0.53
CA VAL A 203 3.84 2.45 -0.27
C VAL A 203 4.16 1.07 0.29
N PHE A 204 3.15 0.20 0.41
CA PHE A 204 3.28 -1.16 0.93
C PHE A 204 2.54 -2.14 0.02
N GLY A 205 3.20 -3.22 -0.42
CA GLY A 205 2.58 -4.26 -1.24
C GLY A 205 1.79 -5.24 -0.38
N GLY A 206 0.50 -4.95 -0.14
CA GLY A 206 -0.35 -5.71 0.78
C GLY A 206 -1.57 -6.38 0.14
N GLU A 207 -2.15 -7.34 0.85
CA GLU A 207 -3.49 -7.88 0.56
C GLU A 207 -4.62 -6.87 0.87
N ALA A 208 -5.87 -7.28 0.71
CA ALA A 208 -6.98 -6.61 1.40
C ALA A 208 -6.87 -6.78 2.92
N THR A 209 -7.57 -5.93 3.66
CA THR A 209 -7.60 -5.98 5.13
C THR A 209 -8.26 -7.26 5.64
N HIS A 210 -7.65 -7.90 6.62
CA HIS A 210 -8.29 -8.89 7.48
C HIS A 210 -8.69 -8.25 8.81
N ASN A 211 -9.98 -8.32 9.14
CA ASN A 211 -10.52 -7.72 10.36
C ASN A 211 -10.02 -8.44 11.62
N ILE A 212 -9.63 -7.65 12.62
CA ILE A 212 -9.43 -8.09 14.01
C ILE A 212 -10.58 -7.54 14.83
N ASN A 213 -11.30 -8.43 15.51
CA ASN A 213 -12.37 -8.07 16.43
C ASN A 213 -11.96 -8.37 17.86
N ASP A 214 -11.97 -7.38 18.74
CA ASP A 214 -11.71 -7.61 20.16
C ASP A 214 -12.38 -6.57 21.06
N HIS A 215 -13.53 -6.90 21.64
CA HIS A 215 -14.22 -5.99 22.54
C HIS A 215 -13.79 -6.11 24.01
N GLU A 216 -13.01 -7.12 24.36
CA GLU A 216 -12.84 -7.57 25.74
C GLU A 216 -11.44 -7.38 26.32
N SER A 217 -10.40 -7.30 25.49
CA SER A 217 -9.05 -7.08 26.05
C SER A 217 -9.00 -5.78 26.84
N ASN A 218 -8.25 -5.86 27.93
CA ASN A 218 -8.02 -4.82 28.91
C ASN A 218 -6.51 -4.65 29.21
N SER A 219 -5.66 -5.25 28.38
CA SER A 219 -4.20 -5.10 28.44
C SER A 219 -3.61 -5.28 27.03
N PRO A 220 -2.46 -4.64 26.72
CA PRO A 220 -1.81 -4.73 25.42
C PRO A 220 -1.49 -6.17 25.04
N THR A 221 -0.98 -6.99 25.96
CA THR A 221 -0.56 -8.36 25.66
C THR A 221 -1.72 -9.25 25.23
N ARG A 222 -2.90 -9.12 25.84
CA ARG A 222 -4.10 -9.88 25.43
C ARG A 222 -4.56 -9.48 24.03
N LEU A 223 -4.62 -8.18 23.74
CA LEU A 223 -4.99 -7.68 22.42
C LEU A 223 -3.96 -8.09 21.36
N LEU A 224 -2.68 -7.90 21.64
CA LEU A 224 -1.60 -8.19 20.70
C LEU A 224 -1.41 -9.70 20.46
N GLU A 225 -1.81 -10.57 21.40
CA GLU A 225 -1.88 -12.01 21.14
C GLU A 225 -2.89 -12.34 20.04
N ILE A 226 -4.05 -11.67 20.02
CA ILE A 226 -5.06 -11.82 18.97
C ILE A 226 -4.51 -11.30 17.64
N VAL A 227 -3.83 -10.14 17.65
CA VAL A 227 -3.18 -9.59 16.46
C VAL A 227 -2.12 -10.55 15.92
N ALA A 228 -1.25 -11.07 16.79
CA ALA A 228 -0.22 -12.04 16.44
C ALA A 228 -0.84 -13.33 15.85
N ASP A 229 -1.97 -13.79 16.39
CA ASP A 229 -2.68 -14.97 15.88
C ASP A 229 -3.19 -14.77 14.44
N VAL A 230 -3.74 -13.60 14.14
CA VAL A 230 -4.17 -13.24 12.78
C VAL A 230 -2.96 -13.10 11.83
N MET A 231 -1.85 -12.51 12.29
CA MET A 231 -0.63 -12.37 11.48
C MET A 231 -0.01 -13.71 11.08
N ARG A 232 -0.12 -14.75 11.92
CA ARG A 232 0.57 -16.04 11.74
C ARG A 232 -0.23 -17.07 10.93
N GLY A 233 -1.11 -16.65 10.02
CA GLY A 233 -1.85 -17.54 9.13
C GLY A 233 -0.93 -18.43 8.27
N LEU A 234 -1.09 -19.75 8.31
CA LEU A 234 -0.20 -20.71 7.63
C LEU A 234 -0.17 -20.54 6.09
N GLY A 235 -1.23 -19.96 5.51
CA GLY A 235 -1.34 -19.70 4.07
C GLY A 235 -0.65 -18.42 3.60
N HIS A 236 0.01 -17.66 4.47
CA HIS A 236 0.68 -16.41 4.10
C HIS A 236 1.99 -16.68 3.35
N ASN A 237 2.29 -15.81 2.38
CA ASN A 237 3.55 -15.87 1.63
C ASN A 237 4.80 -15.63 2.50
N THR A 238 4.60 -15.05 3.68
CA THR A 238 5.68 -14.63 4.56
C THR A 238 6.47 -15.79 5.17
N TRP A 239 5.96 -17.02 5.08
CA TRP A 239 6.64 -18.20 5.64
C TRP A 239 7.77 -18.75 4.80
N TYR A 240 7.81 -18.51 3.48
CA TYR A 240 8.78 -19.17 2.59
C TYR A 240 9.68 -18.20 1.81
N LEU A 241 9.42 -16.89 1.86
CA LEU A 241 10.18 -15.83 1.17
C LEU A 241 10.97 -14.93 2.13
N THR A 242 11.48 -15.45 3.23
CA THR A 242 12.01 -14.66 4.36
C THR A 242 13.40 -14.05 4.14
N GLN A 243 14.21 -14.61 3.24
CA GLN A 243 15.58 -14.14 2.97
C GLN A 243 15.65 -13.15 1.82
N SER A 244 15.23 -13.58 0.63
CA SER A 244 15.19 -12.77 -0.58
C SER A 244 14.00 -11.83 -0.59
N GLY A 245 12.99 -12.10 0.24
CA GLY A 245 11.93 -11.16 0.56
C GLY A 245 12.11 -10.44 1.88
N ARG A 246 11.96 -9.12 1.81
CA ARG A 246 11.48 -8.35 2.95
C ARG A 246 10.00 -8.76 3.06
N ASN A 247 9.64 -9.40 4.17
CA ASN A 247 8.30 -9.94 4.39
C ASN A 247 7.60 -9.01 5.36
N ASP A 248 7.11 -7.91 4.80
CA ASP A 248 6.47 -6.89 5.59
C ASP A 248 5.01 -7.24 5.86
N CYS A 249 4.48 -6.74 6.96
CA CYS A 249 3.07 -6.86 7.32
C CYS A 249 2.61 -5.54 7.93
N ALA A 250 1.42 -5.08 7.57
CA ALA A 250 0.85 -3.89 8.19
C ALA A 250 -0.21 -4.29 9.22
N VAL A 251 -0.21 -3.60 10.36
CA VAL A 251 -1.27 -3.61 11.35
C VAL A 251 -1.82 -2.20 11.45
N VAL A 252 -3.12 -2.06 11.21
CA VAL A 252 -3.84 -0.79 11.30
C VAL A 252 -4.77 -0.87 12.49
N PHE A 253 -4.40 -0.21 13.58
CA PHE A 253 -5.20 -0.18 14.78
C PHE A 253 -6.33 0.83 14.67
N SER A 254 -7.52 0.48 15.17
CA SER A 254 -8.52 1.49 15.50
C SER A 254 -8.04 2.38 16.66
N PRO A 255 -8.60 3.60 16.80
CA PRO A 255 -8.28 4.48 17.90
C PRO A 255 -8.37 3.84 19.28
N GLU A 256 -9.41 3.05 19.57
CA GLU A 256 -9.59 2.44 20.89
C GLU A 256 -8.55 1.36 21.21
N HIS A 257 -8.17 0.55 20.21
CA HIS A 257 -7.12 -0.44 20.39
C HIS A 257 -5.75 0.24 20.58
N ALA A 258 -5.45 1.26 19.78
CA ALA A 258 -4.22 2.03 19.95
C ALA A 258 -4.16 2.72 21.33
N ALA A 259 -5.26 3.34 21.76
CA ALA A 259 -5.37 4.00 23.05
C ALA A 259 -5.19 3.03 24.22
N LEU A 260 -5.79 1.84 24.15
CA LEU A 260 -5.59 0.78 25.14
C LEU A 260 -4.11 0.40 25.26
N ILE A 261 -3.42 0.23 24.13
CA ILE A 261 -2.00 -0.14 24.12
C ILE A 261 -1.16 0.98 24.74
N ALA A 262 -1.38 2.22 24.33
CA ALA A 262 -0.62 3.38 24.80
C ALA A 262 -0.90 3.74 26.27
N ALA A 263 -2.09 3.43 26.80
CA ALA A 263 -2.43 3.65 28.21
C ALA A 263 -1.51 2.88 29.18
N ASP A 264 -1.00 1.73 28.74
CA ASP A 264 -0.01 0.93 29.47
C ASP A 264 1.44 1.35 29.16
N GLY A 265 1.64 2.47 28.47
CA GLY A 265 2.94 3.06 28.18
C GLY A 265 3.69 2.46 27.00
N TRP A 266 3.05 1.61 26.19
CA TRP A 266 3.70 0.95 25.06
C TRP A 266 3.87 1.91 23.88
N THR A 267 5.09 1.92 23.34
CA THR A 267 5.42 2.64 22.11
C THR A 267 5.13 1.78 20.88
N ARG A 268 5.11 2.41 19.69
CA ARG A 268 5.07 1.70 18.41
C ARG A 268 6.14 0.60 18.33
N ALA A 269 7.36 0.88 18.79
CA ALA A 269 8.46 -0.09 18.79
C ALA A 269 8.23 -1.26 19.76
N ASP A 270 7.57 -1.04 20.90
CA ASP A 270 7.19 -2.13 21.81
C ASP A 270 6.19 -3.08 21.14
N VAL A 271 5.20 -2.53 20.44
CA VAL A 271 4.22 -3.32 19.68
C VAL A 271 4.91 -4.14 18.59
N GLN A 272 5.79 -3.52 17.79
CA GLN A 272 6.55 -4.23 16.75
C GLN A 272 7.38 -5.37 17.33
N ARG A 273 8.10 -5.13 18.43
CA ARG A 273 8.92 -6.16 19.10
C ARG A 273 8.06 -7.32 19.62
N TYR A 274 6.93 -7.01 20.26
CA TYR A 274 6.02 -8.03 20.77
C TYR A 274 5.47 -8.88 19.62
N LEU A 275 4.94 -8.24 18.57
CA LEU A 275 4.39 -8.98 17.43
C LEU A 275 5.46 -9.81 16.73
N PHE A 276 6.69 -9.31 16.58
CA PHE A 276 7.79 -10.10 16.02
C PHE A 276 8.11 -11.36 16.86
N GLN A 277 8.06 -11.24 18.19
CA GLN A 277 8.34 -12.36 19.11
C GLN A 277 7.18 -13.36 19.23
N HIS A 278 5.94 -12.91 19.04
CA HIS A 278 4.74 -13.69 19.30
C HIS A 278 4.01 -14.17 18.04
N ALA A 279 4.15 -13.48 16.91
CA ALA A 279 3.64 -13.92 15.60
C ALA A 279 4.57 -14.98 14.98
N VAL A 280 4.76 -16.07 15.73
CA VAL A 280 5.66 -17.17 15.39
C VAL A 280 4.89 -18.46 15.13
N ARG A 281 5.50 -19.36 14.36
CA ARG A 281 5.04 -20.74 14.15
C ARG A 281 6.16 -21.73 14.47
N PRO A 282 5.87 -22.83 15.17
CA PRO A 282 6.84 -23.90 15.32
C PRO A 282 7.06 -24.59 13.97
N VAL A 283 8.28 -25.07 13.73
CA VAL A 283 8.68 -25.78 12.50
C VAL A 283 7.75 -26.96 12.20
N ARG A 284 7.31 -27.71 13.23
CA ARG A 284 6.35 -28.81 13.06
C ARG A 284 5.04 -28.40 12.39
N ASP A 285 4.61 -27.15 12.52
CA ASP A 285 3.41 -26.64 11.85
C ASP A 285 3.71 -26.18 10.43
N LEU A 286 4.86 -25.53 10.21
CA LEU A 286 5.30 -25.17 8.86
C LEU A 286 5.51 -26.40 7.98
N ARG A 287 5.99 -27.53 8.52
CA ARG A 287 6.10 -28.83 7.81
C ARG A 287 4.77 -29.34 7.26
N LYS A 288 3.63 -28.96 7.87
CA LYS A 288 2.30 -29.37 7.43
C LYS A 288 1.78 -28.55 6.24
N GLY A 289 2.42 -27.43 5.89
CA GLY A 289 1.92 -26.49 4.88
C GLY A 289 2.92 -25.37 4.53
N GLY A 290 2.43 -24.14 4.35
CA GLY A 290 3.27 -22.93 4.23
C GLY A 290 4.30 -22.93 3.08
N MET A 291 4.07 -23.75 2.04
CA MET A 291 5.04 -23.98 0.96
C MET A 291 6.41 -24.48 1.45
N TRP A 292 6.46 -25.32 2.49
CA TRP A 292 7.67 -25.88 3.12
C TRP A 292 8.80 -26.37 2.19
N GLY A 293 8.47 -26.80 0.96
CA GLY A 293 9.44 -27.22 -0.05
C GLY A 293 10.22 -26.06 -0.68
N MET A 294 9.72 -24.82 -0.58
CA MET A 294 10.40 -23.59 -0.94
C MET A 294 10.90 -22.94 0.36
N ARG A 295 12.21 -22.79 0.51
CA ARG A 295 12.83 -22.24 1.73
C ARG A 295 13.85 -21.18 1.39
N ASP A 296 13.36 -20.03 0.97
CA ASP A 296 14.18 -18.83 0.88
C ASP A 296 14.28 -18.23 2.29
N TRP A 297 15.06 -18.88 3.15
CA TRP A 297 15.17 -18.57 4.57
C TRP A 297 16.56 -18.12 4.97
N PRO A 298 16.68 -17.15 5.91
CA PRO A 298 17.97 -16.78 6.46
C PRO A 298 18.73 -18.00 7.01
N ALA A 299 20.07 -17.94 7.00
CA ALA A 299 20.93 -19.05 7.40
C ALA A 299 20.57 -19.63 8.78
N TRP A 300 20.14 -18.79 9.72
CA TRP A 300 19.76 -19.21 11.07
C TRP A 300 18.48 -20.07 11.09
N MET A 301 17.48 -19.76 10.26
CA MET A 301 16.25 -20.57 10.13
C MET A 301 16.58 -21.91 9.49
N ASN A 302 17.39 -21.90 8.43
CA ASN A 302 17.84 -23.14 7.78
C ASN A 302 18.61 -24.05 8.74
N ALA A 303 19.43 -23.49 9.63
CA ALA A 303 20.16 -24.25 10.65
C ALA A 303 19.25 -24.90 11.70
N GLN A 304 18.02 -24.40 11.88
CA GLN A 304 17.04 -24.90 12.85
C GLN A 304 15.89 -25.67 12.20
N ALA A 305 15.92 -25.87 10.87
CA ALA A 305 14.79 -26.43 10.14
C ALA A 305 14.44 -27.88 10.52
N ASP A 306 15.34 -28.60 11.18
CA ASP A 306 15.13 -29.97 11.67
C ASP A 306 14.72 -30.06 13.15
N ASP A 307 14.66 -28.93 13.86
CA ASP A 307 14.10 -28.85 15.21
C ASP A 307 12.62 -28.49 15.11
N ASP A 308 11.75 -29.46 15.36
CA ASP A 308 10.29 -29.31 15.28
C ASP A 308 9.71 -28.28 16.27
N GLU A 309 10.41 -28.02 17.38
CA GLU A 309 9.99 -27.04 18.39
C GLU A 309 10.61 -25.65 18.18
N ALA A 310 11.58 -25.51 17.28
CA ALA A 310 12.08 -24.20 16.88
C ALA A 310 10.95 -23.36 16.28
N THR A 311 10.89 -22.09 16.64
CA THR A 311 9.82 -21.18 16.20
C THR A 311 10.37 -20.12 15.26
N PHE A 312 9.69 -19.92 14.13
CA PHE A 312 10.04 -18.88 13.16
C PHE A 312 9.02 -17.74 13.17
N PRO A 313 9.47 -16.47 13.16
CA PRO A 313 8.59 -15.31 13.02
C PRO A 313 8.01 -15.21 11.61
N CYS A 314 6.81 -14.66 11.51
CA CYS A 314 6.11 -14.43 10.24
C CYS A 314 6.65 -13.25 9.44
N VAL A 315 7.59 -12.47 9.98
CA VAL A 315 8.27 -11.36 9.32
C VAL A 315 9.76 -11.45 9.58
N ARG A 316 10.57 -10.75 8.80
CA ARG A 316 12.04 -10.83 8.88
C ARG A 316 12.60 -10.24 10.19
N ASP A 317 12.08 -9.09 10.59
CA ASP A 317 12.45 -8.35 11.79
C ASP A 317 11.26 -7.49 12.26
N ALA A 318 11.38 -6.87 13.44
CA ALA A 318 10.31 -6.05 14.00
C ALA A 318 9.99 -4.81 13.15
N ASP A 319 10.99 -4.25 12.46
CA ASP A 319 10.82 -3.04 11.64
C ASP A 319 10.09 -3.32 10.31
N SER A 320 10.01 -4.58 9.89
CA SER A 320 9.13 -5.06 8.81
C SER A 320 7.63 -4.97 9.15
N ILE A 321 7.25 -4.68 10.40
CA ILE A 321 5.85 -4.52 10.79
C ILE A 321 5.46 -3.04 10.75
N VAL A 322 4.61 -2.67 9.80
CA VAL A 322 4.08 -1.31 9.64
C VAL A 322 2.91 -1.12 10.61
N ILE A 323 3.07 -0.27 11.63
CA ILE A 323 2.03 0.01 12.62
C ILE A 323 1.42 1.39 12.36
N LEU A 324 0.15 1.41 11.97
CA LEU A 324 -0.64 2.60 11.69
C LEU A 324 -1.81 2.69 12.66
N VAL A 325 -2.33 3.91 12.86
CA VAL A 325 -3.61 4.12 13.54
C VAL A 325 -4.55 4.84 12.58
N ALA A 326 -5.64 4.19 12.22
CA ALA A 326 -6.65 4.72 11.31
C ALA A 326 -8.00 4.01 11.53
N GLY A 327 -9.07 4.60 11.02
CA GLY A 327 -10.43 4.17 11.32
C GLY A 327 -11.12 5.10 12.30
N GLY A 328 -12.42 4.85 12.49
CA GLY A 328 -13.24 5.58 13.46
C GLY A 328 -13.51 4.74 14.70
N ALA A 329 -14.34 5.27 15.58
CA ALA A 329 -14.73 4.60 16.82
C ALA A 329 -15.22 3.16 16.58
N GLY A 330 -14.64 2.23 17.31
CA GLY A 330 -14.94 0.80 17.28
C GLY A 330 -13.71 -0.04 17.62
N LYS A 331 -13.93 -1.21 18.22
CA LYS A 331 -12.86 -2.15 18.58
C LYS A 331 -12.57 -3.16 17.46
N HIS A 332 -12.36 -2.60 16.25
CA HIS A 332 -12.05 -3.32 15.02
C HIS A 332 -10.75 -2.81 14.40
N SER A 333 -9.69 -3.62 14.44
CA SER A 333 -8.42 -3.33 13.77
C SER A 333 -8.27 -4.14 12.49
N SER A 334 -7.17 -3.99 11.77
CA SER A 334 -6.86 -4.81 10.61
C SER A 334 -5.41 -5.27 10.56
N VAL A 335 -5.21 -6.50 10.08
CA VAL A 335 -3.92 -7.00 9.61
C VAL A 335 -3.96 -7.07 8.10
N ILE A 336 -2.87 -6.65 7.47
CA ILE A 336 -2.68 -6.70 6.03
C ILE A 336 -1.38 -7.46 5.76
N PRO A 337 -1.47 -8.74 5.39
CA PRO A 337 -0.30 -9.51 4.98
C PRO A 337 0.33 -8.91 3.71
N GLY A 338 1.65 -8.96 3.63
CA GLY A 338 2.38 -8.57 2.42
C GLY A 338 2.47 -9.70 1.39
N PHE A 339 2.76 -9.33 0.14
CA PHE A 339 3.07 -10.29 -0.93
C PHE A 339 4.27 -11.21 -0.61
N GLY A 340 5.20 -10.75 0.24
CA GLY A 340 6.55 -11.30 0.31
C GLY A 340 7.42 -10.79 -0.84
N ALA A 341 8.73 -10.98 -0.78
CA ALA A 341 9.64 -10.47 -1.83
C ALA A 341 9.57 -8.93 -2.08
N SER A 342 9.04 -8.13 -1.17
CA SER A 342 8.79 -6.69 -1.35
C SER A 342 8.86 -5.93 -0.02
N HIS A 343 9.48 -4.75 -0.01
CA HIS A 343 9.53 -3.88 1.16
C HIS A 343 8.65 -2.65 1.00
N PHE A 344 8.06 -2.19 2.09
CA PHE A 344 7.48 -0.86 2.10
C PHE A 344 8.57 0.20 1.86
N VAL A 345 8.19 1.28 1.18
CA VAL A 345 9.09 2.37 0.84
C VAL A 345 8.45 3.68 1.26
N THR A 346 9.19 4.52 1.99
CA THR A 346 8.73 5.85 2.40
C THR A 346 9.58 6.91 1.72
N VAL A 347 8.95 7.86 1.03
CA VAL A 347 9.62 8.98 0.35
C VAL A 347 8.93 10.30 0.69
N GLY A 348 9.70 11.39 0.71
CA GLY A 348 9.16 12.74 0.88
C GLY A 348 8.39 13.23 -0.35
N ILE A 349 7.34 14.01 -0.12
CA ILE A 349 6.56 14.68 -1.16
C ILE A 349 7.21 16.04 -1.44
N GLU A 350 7.56 16.29 -2.70
CA GLU A 350 8.11 17.58 -3.13
C GLU A 350 7.05 18.69 -2.93
N PRO A 351 7.44 19.91 -2.50
CA PRO A 351 6.50 21.03 -2.34
C PRO A 351 5.77 21.35 -3.65
N GLN A 352 4.49 21.68 -3.57
CA GLN A 352 3.72 22.17 -4.71
C GLN A 352 4.02 23.65 -4.96
N ASN A 353 3.91 24.10 -6.21
CA ASN A 353 3.94 25.53 -6.51
C ASN A 353 2.60 26.13 -6.04
N ALA A 354 2.67 27.11 -5.14
CA ALA A 354 1.51 27.82 -4.60
C ALA A 354 0.81 28.69 -5.65
#